data_AF-R6N2T0-F1
#
_entry.id   AF-R6N2T0-F1
#
_cell.length_a   1.000
_cell.length_b   1.000
_cell.length_c   1.000
_cell.angle_alpha   90.00
_cell.angle_beta   90.00
_cell.angle_gamma   90.00
#
_symmetry.space_group_name_H-M   'P 1'
#
loop_
_entity.id
_entity.type
_entity.pdbx_description
1 polymer ?
#
loop_
_entity_poly.entity_id
_entity_poly.type
_entity_poly.pdbx_seq_one_letter_code
_entity_poly.pdbx_strand_id
1 'polypeptide(L)'
;MILRIQIYSLLFSFFYGIFVFFLLELNYKLLYTGKMLYKIIISFLFVMFISLLYFYGLLKINNGIIHIYFLIVMFTGYMLSFVIYRKIRCKKS
;
A
#
# COMPACT_ATOMS: atom_id res chain seq x y z
N MET A 1 20.27 8.75 11.72
CA MET A 1 19.91 7.65 10.80
C MET A 1 20.92 7.64 9.65
N ILE A 2 21.51 6.50 9.32
CA ILE A 2 22.47 6.40 8.19
C ILE A 2 21.71 6.65 6.88
N LEU A 3 22.26 7.50 6.01
CA LEU A 3 21.64 7.91 4.74
C LEU A 3 21.23 6.71 3.86
N ARG A 4 22.03 5.64 3.85
CA ARG A 4 21.72 4.40 3.13
C ARG A 4 20.41 3.76 3.59
N ILE A 5 20.17 3.74 4.90
CA ILE A 5 18.94 3.17 5.48
C ILE A 5 17.75 4.01 5.05
N GLN A 6 17.89 5.35 5.00
CA GLN A 6 16.82 6.24 4.56
C GLN A 6 16.42 5.98 3.11
N ILE A 7 17.42 5.83 2.23
CA ILE A 7 17.19 5.52 0.82
C ILE A 7 16.47 4.17 0.67
N TYR A 8 16.90 3.13 1.41
CA TYR A 8 16.22 1.83 1.38
C TYR A 8 14.78 1.90 1.91
N SER A 9 14.53 2.63 3.00
CA SER A 9 13.17 2.82 3.54
C SER A 9 12.27 3.61 2.60
N LEU A 10 12.81 4.59 1.87
CA LEU A 10 12.11 5.36 0.84
C LEU A 10 11.71 4.47 -0.33
N LEU A 11 12.68 3.71 -0.88
CA LEU A 11 12.42 2.76 -1.97
C LEU A 11 11.40 1.70 -1.56
N PHE A 12 11.58 1.11 -0.38
CA PHE A 12 10.62 0.15 0.17
C PHE A 12 9.22 0.75 0.26
N SER A 13 9.08 1.96 0.80
CA SER A 13 7.76 2.60 0.95
C SER A 13 7.11 2.89 -0.40
N PHE A 14 7.88 3.32 -1.40
CA PHE A 14 7.38 3.52 -2.76
C PHE A 14 6.82 2.23 -3.38
N PHE A 15 7.61 1.14 -3.36
CA PHE A 15 7.17 -0.15 -3.87
C PHE A 15 6.03 -0.74 -3.05
N TYR A 16 6.00 -0.45 -1.75
CA TYR A 16 4.90 -0.84 -0.88
C TYR A 16 3.59 -0.18 -1.31
N GLY A 17 3.60 1.11 -1.69
CA GLY A 17 2.43 1.79 -2.23
C GLY A 17 1.86 1.13 -3.49
N ILE A 18 2.75 0.70 -4.39
CA ILE A 18 2.39 -0.08 -5.58
C ILE A 18 1.75 -1.42 -5.17
N PHE A 19 2.37 -2.14 -4.24
CA PHE A 19 1.86 -3.41 -3.72
C PHE A 19 0.47 -3.28 -3.08
N VAL A 20 0.24 -2.23 -2.27
CA VAL A 20 -1.07 -1.92 -1.67
C VAL A 20 -2.13 -1.70 -2.74
N PHE A 21 -1.80 -0.97 -3.82
CA PHE A 21 -2.71 -0.77 -4.94
C PHE A 21 -3.16 -2.11 -5.55
N PHE A 22 -2.21 -3.00 -5.85
CA PHE A 22 -2.53 -4.31 -6.42
C PHE A 22 -3.37 -5.18 -5.48
N LEU A 23 -3.05 -5.20 -4.19
CA LEU A 23 -3.82 -5.90 -3.17
C LEU A 23 -5.28 -5.42 -3.11
N LEU A 24 -5.48 -4.10 -3.17
CA LEU A 24 -6.81 -3.49 -3.18
C LEU A 24 -7.60 -3.88 -4.43
N GLU A 25 -6.98 -3.84 -5.61
CA GLU A 25 -7.66 -4.20 -6.86
C GLU A 25 -8.00 -5.70 -6.93
N LEU A 26 -7.08 -6.57 -6.50
CA LEU A 26 -7.30 -8.03 -6.44
C LEU A 26 -8.44 -8.39 -5.49
N ASN A 27 -8.50 -7.72 -4.34
CA ASN A 27 -9.54 -7.95 -3.33
C ASN A 27 -10.75 -7.04 -3.50
N TYR A 28 -10.88 -6.30 -4.61
CA TYR A 28 -11.96 -5.32 -4.81
C TYR A 28 -13.35 -5.96 -4.63
N LYS A 29 -13.57 -7.14 -5.22
CA LYS A 29 -14.85 -7.85 -5.04
C LYS A 29 -15.09 -8.18 -3.57
N LEU A 30 -14.11 -8.74 -2.87
CA LEU A 30 -14.22 -9.12 -1.47
C LEU A 30 -14.43 -7.90 -0.54
N LEU A 31 -13.81 -6.77 -0.84
CA LEU A 31 -13.89 -5.54 -0.05
C LEU A 31 -15.15 -4.73 -0.30
N TYR A 32 -15.73 -4.80 -1.50
CA TYR A 32 -16.84 -3.91 -1.89
C TYR A 32 -18.15 -4.61 -2.20
N THR A 33 -18.14 -5.94 -2.41
CA THR A 33 -19.36 -6.72 -2.65
C THR A 33 -19.74 -7.55 -1.43
N GLY A 34 -20.96 -7.37 -0.92
CA GLY A 34 -21.45 -8.07 0.27
C GLY A 34 -22.38 -7.23 1.14
N LYS A 35 -22.87 -7.81 2.23
CA LYS A 35 -23.68 -7.11 3.24
C LYS A 35 -22.81 -6.11 4.01
N MET A 36 -23.39 -4.98 4.44
CA MET A 36 -22.66 -3.88 5.08
C MET A 36 -21.79 -4.30 6.28
N LEU A 37 -22.29 -5.16 7.17
CA LEU A 37 -21.51 -5.63 8.33
C LEU A 37 -20.25 -6.40 7.92
N TYR A 38 -20.39 -7.34 6.99
CA TYR A 38 -19.24 -8.11 6.48
C TYR A 38 -18.22 -7.21 5.80
N LYS A 39 -18.70 -6.23 5.02
CA LYS A 39 -17.84 -5.25 4.37
C LYS A 39 -16.97 -4.48 5.36
N ILE A 40 -17.55 -4.00 6.46
CA ILE A 40 -16.83 -3.24 7.50
C ILE A 40 -15.77 -4.14 8.15
N ILE A 41 -16.14 -5.36 8.55
CA ILE A 41 -15.22 -6.29 9.23
C ILE A 41 -14.04 -6.65 8.32
N ILE A 42 -14.32 -7.01 7.07
CA ILE A 42 -13.30 -7.39 6.10
C ILE A 42 -12.39 -6.21 5.77
N SER A 43 -12.95 -5.01 5.57
CA SER A 43 -12.16 -3.81 5.30
C SER A 43 -11.25 -3.46 6.48
N PHE A 44 -11.75 -3.58 7.71
CA PHE A 44 -10.96 -3.35 8.92
C PHE A 44 -9.80 -4.36 9.02
N LEU A 45 -10.08 -5.66 8.86
CA LEU A 45 -9.06 -6.71 8.87
C LEU A 45 -8.01 -6.49 7.78
N PHE A 46 -8.43 -6.10 6.58
CA PHE A 46 -7.54 -5.82 5.45
C PHE A 46 -6.60 -4.64 5.73
N VAL A 47 -7.14 -3.52 6.25
CA VAL A 47 -6.33 -2.36 6.63
C VAL A 47 -5.35 -2.70 7.76
N MET A 48 -5.78 -3.46 8.77
CA MET A 48 -4.91 -3.92 9.85
C MET A 48 -3.78 -4.80 9.31
N PHE A 49 -4.10 -5.75 8.43
CA PHE A 49 -3.10 -6.63 7.82
C PHE A 49 -2.06 -5.86 7.01
N ILE A 50 -2.50 -4.95 6.14
CA ILE A 50 -1.58 -4.10 5.35
C ILE A 50 -0.73 -3.24 6.29
N SER A 51 -1.33 -2.60 7.29
CA SER A 51 -0.58 -1.75 8.23
C SER A 51 0.51 -2.55 8.95
N LEU A 52 0.18 -3.73 9.48
CA LEU A 52 1.14 -4.61 10.15
C LEU A 52 2.26 -5.07 9.20
N LEU A 53 1.92 -5.41 7.95
CA LEU A 53 2.89 -5.85 6.96
C LEU A 53 3.86 -4.71 6.59
N TYR A 54 3.37 -3.46 6.51
CA TYR A 54 4.21 -2.28 6.33
C TYR A 54 5.17 -2.07 7.51
N PHE A 55 4.64 -2.09 8.74
CA PHE A 55 5.44 -1.97 9.96
C PHE A 55 6.51 -3.07 10.04
N TYR A 56 6.16 -4.32 9.71
CA TYR A 56 7.10 -5.45 9.70
C TYR A 56 8.24 -5.25 8.68
N GLY A 57 7.93 -4.72 7.50
CA GLY A 57 8.95 -4.36 6.51
C GLY A 57 9.90 -3.26 7.02
N LEU A 58 9.34 -2.21 7.62
CA LEU A 58 10.14 -1.14 8.24
C LEU A 58 10.93 -1.61 9.45
N LEU A 59 10.45 -2.60 10.20
CA LEU A 59 11.17 -3.23 11.32
C LEU A 59 12.50 -3.83 10.85
N LYS A 60 12.50 -4.48 9.68
CA LYS A 60 13.70 -5.09 9.10
C LYS A 60 14.70 -4.09 8.54
N ILE A 61 14.24 -2.91 8.11
CA ILE A 61 15.08 -1.92 7.41
C ILE A 61 15.59 -0.85 8.38
N ASN A 62 14.69 -0.28 9.18
CA ASN A 62 14.93 0.90 10.02
C ASN A 62 14.42 0.71 11.46
N ASN A 63 14.40 -0.52 11.96
CA ASN A 63 13.90 -0.85 13.30
C ASN A 63 12.47 -0.35 13.58
N GLY A 64 11.64 -0.17 12.54
CA GLY A 64 10.22 0.14 12.69
C GLY A 64 9.93 1.63 12.88
N ILE A 65 10.93 2.50 12.72
CA ILE A 65 10.76 3.94 12.83
C ILE A 65 10.03 4.45 11.58
N ILE A 66 8.83 4.98 11.78
CA ILE A 66 8.02 5.62 10.72
C ILE A 66 8.33 7.10 10.67
N HIS A 67 8.58 7.59 9.46
CA HIS A 67 8.69 9.01 9.16
C HIS A 67 7.61 9.44 8.17
N ILE A 68 7.15 10.68 8.28
CA ILE A 68 6.05 11.21 7.45
C ILE A 68 6.35 11.14 5.94
N TYR A 69 7.61 11.35 5.55
CA TYR A 69 8.03 11.28 4.15
C TYR A 69 7.94 9.85 3.57
N PHE A 70 8.02 8.80 4.41
CA PHE A 70 7.78 7.44 3.95
C PHE A 70 6.31 7.23 3.54
N LEU A 71 5.38 7.79 4.30
CA LEU A 71 3.95 7.73 3.98
C LEU A 71 3.62 8.52 2.71
N ILE A 72 4.23 9.70 2.53
CA ILE A 72 4.08 10.49 1.31
C ILE A 72 4.57 9.69 0.08
N VAL A 73 5.73 9.04 0.19
CA VAL A 73 6.32 8.27 -0.89
C VAL A 73 5.55 6.97 -1.16
N MET A 74 4.96 6.36 -0.13
CA MET A 74 4.01 5.27 -0.30
C MET A 74 2.77 5.75 -1.10
N PHE A 75 2.25 6.93 -0.77
CA PHE A 75 1.12 7.50 -1.49
C PHE A 75 1.45 7.81 -2.96
N THR A 76 2.65 8.31 -3.26
CA THR A 76 3.06 8.53 -4.66
C THR A 76 3.19 7.23 -5.45
N GLY A 77 3.71 6.16 -4.83
CA GLY A 77 3.75 4.82 -5.42
C GLY A 77 2.34 4.30 -5.77
N TYR A 78 1.39 4.46 -4.85
CA TYR A 78 -0.01 4.12 -5.08
C TYR A 78 -0.62 4.93 -6.24
N MET A 79 -0.41 6.25 -6.25
CA MET A 79 -0.95 7.14 -7.30
C MET A 79 -0.39 6.81 -8.68
N LEU A 80 0.90 6.48 -8.76
CA LEU A 80 1.53 6.05 -10.01
C LEU A 80 0.84 4.77 -10.54
N SER A 81 0.64 3.77 -9.69
CA SER A 81 -0.06 2.53 -10.07
C SER A 81 -1.49 2.80 -10.53
N PHE A 82 -2.22 3.67 -9.83
CA PHE A 82 -3.57 4.07 -10.22
C PHE A 82 -3.63 4.70 -11.61
N VAL A 83 -2.72 5.63 -11.91
CA VAL A 83 -2.66 6.30 -13.23
C VAL A 83 -2.32 5.29 -14.33
N ILE A 84 -1.34 4.41 -14.10
CA ILE A 84 -0.95 3.37 -15.06
C ILE A 84 -2.12 2.42 -15.31
N TYR A 85 -2.75 1.93 -14.25
CA TYR A 85 -3.86 0.99 -14.34
C TYR A 85 -5.04 1.58 -15.12
N ARG A 86 -5.42 2.83 -14.82
CA ARG A 86 -6.46 3.54 -15.57
C ARG A 86 -6.11 3.68 -17.05
N LYS A 87 -4.86 4.05 -17.37
CA LYS A 87 -4.42 4.22 -18.76
C LYS A 87 -4.48 2.90 -19.54
N ILE A 88 -4.12 1.77 -18.92
CA ILE A 88 -4.23 0.44 -19.52
C ILE A 88 -5.70 0.06 -19.76
N ARG A 89 -6.58 0.30 -18.78
CA ARG A 89 -8.00 -0.05 -18.88
C ARG A 89 -8.74 0.80 -19.93
N CYS A 90 -8.45 2.10 -20.02
CA CYS A 90 -9.03 2.99 -21.04
C CYS A 90 -8.57 2.66 -22.47
N LYS A 91 -7.39 2.06 -22.66
CA LYS A 91 -6.96 1.55 -23.99
C LYS A 91 -7.67 0.27 -24.42
N LYS A 92 -8.38 -0.39 -23.51
CA LYS A 92 -9.00 -1.71 -23.73
C LYS A 92 -10.52 -1.63 -24.01
N SER A 93 -11.10 -0.43 -23.94
CA SER A 93 -12.49 -0.13 -24.31
C SER A 93 -12.55 0.62 -25.63
#